data_AF-A0A9D5VU26-F1
#
_entry.id   AF-A0A9D5VU26-F1
#
_cell.length_a   1.000
_cell.length_b   1.000
_cell.length_c   1.000
_cell.angle_alpha   90.00
_cell.angle_beta   90.00
_cell.angle_gamma   90.00
#
_symmetry.space_group_name_H-M   'P 1'
#
loop_
_entity.id
_entity.type
_entity.pdbx_description
1 polymer ?
#
loop_
_entity_poly.entity_id
_entity_poly.type
_entity_poly.pdbx_seq_one_letter_code
_entity_poly.pdbx_strand_id
1 'polypeptide(L)'
;MESQRKLKNFLINKKMQLKITIKYIFLFLFYSIFLGIIFFVIIWPEILNYVPHSLINDISHNLILTLLIFALPLFFTAIIFCIILTHKIAGPLHQIENKLDKLIKGEEVDLIRLRKGDELTELANKLNKLLFNKESK
;
A
#
# COMPACT_ATOMS: atom_id res chain seq x y z
N MET A 1 -30.20 -7.10 -12.19
CA MET A 1 -29.03 -7.90 -12.62
C MET A 1 -27.78 -7.25 -12.03
N GLU A 2 -27.33 -7.79 -10.90
CA GLU A 2 -26.13 -7.33 -10.20
C GLU A 2 -24.91 -7.46 -11.11
N SER A 3 -24.24 -6.33 -11.36
CA SER A 3 -23.00 -6.31 -12.12
C SER A 3 -21.94 -7.11 -11.37
N GLN A 4 -21.61 -8.29 -11.85
CA GLN A 4 -20.39 -9.01 -11.46
C GLN A 4 -19.20 -8.13 -11.82
N ARG A 5 -18.76 -7.29 -10.88
CA ARG A 5 -17.51 -6.54 -10.97
C ARG A 5 -16.38 -7.55 -11.01
N LYS A 6 -15.92 -7.86 -12.22
CA LYS A 6 -14.76 -8.72 -12.47
C LYS A 6 -13.58 -8.19 -11.65
N LEU A 7 -13.15 -8.96 -10.65
CA LEU A 7 -11.95 -8.73 -9.82
C LEU A 7 -10.67 -8.49 -10.65
N LYS A 8 -10.70 -8.82 -11.95
CA LYS A 8 -9.62 -8.56 -12.91
C LYS A 8 -9.31 -7.07 -13.17
N ASN A 9 -10.18 -6.13 -12.82
CA ASN A 9 -9.94 -4.70 -13.02
C ASN A 9 -9.22 -3.98 -11.86
N PHE A 10 -8.66 -4.69 -10.87
CA PHE A 10 -7.93 -4.05 -9.77
C PHE A 10 -6.48 -3.68 -10.14
N LEU A 11 -5.93 -4.22 -11.22
CA LEU A 11 -4.53 -4.02 -11.62
C LEU A 11 -4.44 -3.09 -12.83
N ILE A 12 -4.94 -1.86 -12.70
CA ILE A 12 -4.99 -0.86 -13.79
C ILE A 12 -3.60 -0.26 -14.09
N ASN A 13 -2.71 -0.18 -13.09
CA ASN A 13 -1.35 0.31 -13.31
C ASN A 13 -0.33 -0.45 -12.43
N LYS A 14 -0.08 -1.72 -12.81
CA LYS A 14 0.77 -2.68 -12.07
C LYS A 14 2.16 -2.14 -11.75
N LYS A 15 2.74 -1.33 -12.65
CA LYS A 15 4.12 -0.85 -12.52
C LYS A 15 4.29 0.12 -11.35
N MET A 16 3.38 1.07 -11.18
CA MET A 16 3.45 2.04 -10.08
C MET A 16 3.11 1.37 -8.75
N GLN A 17 2.06 0.54 -8.72
CA GLN A 17 1.68 -0.20 -7.51
C GLN A 17 2.82 -1.08 -7.01
N LEU A 18 3.41 -1.90 -7.89
CA LEU A 18 4.50 -2.79 -7.51
C LEU A 18 5.74 -2.00 -7.03
N LYS A 19 6.10 -0.89 -7.68
CA LYS A 19 7.23 -0.05 -7.25
C LYS A 19 7.04 0.53 -5.86
N ILE A 20 5.82 0.96 -5.52
CA ILE A 20 5.50 1.52 -4.21
C ILE A 20 5.42 0.40 -3.16
N THR A 21 4.70 -0.68 -3.45
CA THR A 21 4.58 -1.83 -2.54
C THR A 21 5.94 -2.43 -2.21
N ILE A 22 6.85 -2.59 -3.17
CA ILE A 22 8.21 -3.11 -2.90
C ILE A 22 8.98 -2.20 -1.93
N LYS A 23 8.90 -0.88 -2.09
CA LYS A 23 9.55 0.06 -1.17
C LYS A 23 9.02 -0.07 0.25
N TYR A 24 7.71 -0.21 0.41
CA TYR A 24 7.09 -0.42 1.72
C TYR A 24 7.43 -1.79 2.32
N ILE A 25 7.51 -2.85 1.51
CA ILE A 25 7.97 -4.17 1.97
C ILE A 25 9.42 -4.07 2.46
N PHE A 26 10.30 -3.40 1.73
CA PHE A 26 11.68 -3.18 2.17
C PHE A 26 11.76 -2.40 3.49
N LEU A 27 10.98 -1.34 3.62
CA LEU A 27 10.90 -0.56 4.86
C LEU A 27 10.39 -1.40 6.03
N PHE A 28 9.37 -2.23 5.80
CA PHE A 28 8.81 -3.12 6.82
C PHE A 28 9.83 -4.19 7.25
N LEU A 29 10.51 -4.82 6.30
CA LEU A 29 11.58 -5.79 6.58
C LEU A 29 12.72 -5.15 7.38
N PHE A 30 13.14 -3.95 6.98
CA PHE A 30 14.17 -3.21 7.70
C PHE A 30 13.77 -2.95 9.16
N TYR A 31 12.54 -2.50 9.40
CA TYR A 31 12.04 -2.26 10.76
C TYR A 31 11.90 -3.56 11.57
N SER A 32 11.46 -4.66 10.95
CA SER A 32 11.38 -5.97 11.59
C SER A 32 12.75 -6.49 12.02
N ILE A 33 13.78 -6.34 11.18
CA ILE A 33 15.15 -6.72 11.51
C ILE A 33 15.66 -5.86 12.66
N PHE A 34 15.43 -4.55 12.59
CA PHE A 34 15.83 -3.62 13.64
C PHE A 34 15.22 -3.97 15.01
N LEU A 35 13.92 -4.25 15.06
CA LEU A 35 13.25 -4.73 16.27
C LEU A 35 13.81 -6.08 16.76
N GLY A 36 14.09 -7.01 15.85
CA GLY A 36 14.69 -8.29 16.18
C GLY A 36 16.08 -8.16 16.82
N ILE A 37 16.90 -7.24 16.32
CA ILE A 37 18.22 -6.93 16.90
C ILE A 37 18.06 -6.35 18.30
N ILE A 38 17.14 -5.39 18.50
CA ILE A 38 16.87 -4.81 19.83
C ILE A 38 16.45 -5.90 20.81
N PHE A 39 15.52 -6.77 20.41
CA PHE A 39 15.08 -7.88 21.23
C PHE A 39 16.25 -8.80 21.61
N PHE A 40 17.09 -9.17 20.64
CA PHE A 40 18.22 -10.07 20.87
C PHE A 40 19.32 -9.45 21.74
N VAL A 41 19.59 -8.14 21.61
CA VAL A 41 20.65 -7.48 22.39
C VAL A 41 20.19 -7.14 23.80
N ILE A 42 18.93 -6.73 23.98
CA ILE A 42 18.46 -6.20 25.27
C ILE A 42 17.70 -7.27 26.07
N ILE A 43 16.77 -7.99 25.45
CA ILE A 43 15.82 -8.84 26.18
C ILE A 43 16.36 -10.27 26.34
N TRP A 44 16.99 -10.82 25.29
CA TRP A 44 17.47 -12.19 25.31
C TRP A 44 18.49 -12.51 26.42
N PRO A 45 19.49 -11.66 26.71
CA PRO A 45 20.45 -11.92 27.79
C PRO A 45 19.78 -11.98 29.16
N GLU A 46 18.81 -11.10 29.40
CA GLU A 46 18.04 -11.11 30.65
C GLU A 46 17.27 -12.43 30.82
N ILE A 47 16.64 -12.94 29.75
CA ILE A 47 15.96 -14.25 29.81
C ILE A 47 16.94 -15.36 30.19
N LEU A 48 18.14 -15.39 29.60
CA LEU A 48 19.14 -16.43 29.88
C LEU A 48 19.67 -16.40 31.32
N ASN A 49 19.64 -15.22 31.98
CA ASN A 49 20.12 -15.07 33.35
C ASN A 49 19.11 -15.54 34.40
N TYR A 50 17.81 -15.40 34.14
CA TYR A 50 16.76 -15.71 35.13
C TYR A 50 16.03 -17.03 34.86
N VAL A 51 16.08 -17.55 33.63
CA VAL A 51 15.37 -18.78 33.25
C VAL A 51 16.31 -19.98 33.29
N PRO A 52 15.91 -21.11 33.92
CA PRO A 52 16.73 -22.31 33.95
C PRO A 52 16.93 -22.86 32.54
N HIS A 53 18.15 -23.33 32.25
CA HIS A 53 18.54 -23.74 30.90
C HIS A 53 17.68 -24.86 30.30
N SER A 54 17.09 -25.72 31.13
CA SER A 54 16.20 -26.79 30.68
C SER A 54 14.92 -26.29 30.01
N LEU A 55 14.44 -25.09 30.36
CA LEU A 55 13.21 -24.51 29.81
C LEU A 55 13.45 -23.60 28.60
N ILE A 56 14.69 -23.26 28.28
CA ILE A 56 15.02 -22.30 27.21
C ILE A 56 14.51 -22.79 25.86
N ASN A 57 14.68 -24.07 25.54
CA ASN A 57 14.23 -24.61 24.25
C ASN A 57 12.71 -24.52 24.11
N ASP A 58 11.96 -24.86 25.16
CA ASP A 58 10.50 -24.80 25.14
C ASP A 58 9.99 -23.35 25.03
N ILE A 59 10.60 -22.43 25.78
CA ILE A 59 10.28 -20.99 25.71
C ILE A 59 10.62 -20.44 24.33
N SER A 60 11.79 -20.77 23.78
CA SER A 60 12.20 -20.33 22.44
C SER A 60 11.21 -20.81 21.39
N HIS A 61 10.84 -22.09 21.45
CA HIS A 61 9.90 -22.69 20.51
C HIS A 61 8.53 -22.01 20.58
N ASN A 62 7.99 -21.86 21.79
CA ASN A 62 6.70 -21.21 22.01
C ASN A 62 6.73 -19.72 21.59
N LEU A 63 7.83 -19.03 21.85
CA LEU A 63 8.01 -17.63 21.45
C LEU A 63 8.05 -17.50 19.93
N ILE A 64 8.80 -18.35 19.23
CA ILE A 64 8.84 -18.38 17.76
C ILE A 64 7.46 -18.68 17.17
N LEU A 65 6.77 -19.70 17.69
CA LEU A 65 5.42 -20.04 17.24
C LEU A 65 4.44 -18.88 17.45
N THR A 66 4.47 -18.27 18.63
CA THR A 66 3.62 -17.11 18.96
C THR A 66 3.92 -15.95 18.03
N LEU A 67 5.19 -15.62 17.82
CA LEU A 67 5.60 -14.57 16.88
C LEU A 67 5.11 -14.86 15.47
N LEU A 68 5.23 -16.09 14.97
CA LEU A 68 4.73 -16.45 13.64
C LEU A 68 3.22 -16.31 13.52
N ILE A 69 2.46 -16.77 14.54
CA ILE A 69 1.00 -16.69 14.57
C ILE A 69 0.50 -15.25 14.49
N PHE A 70 1.19 -14.30 15.13
CA PHE A 70 0.80 -12.89 15.09
C PHE A 70 1.43 -12.10 13.93
N ALA A 71 2.70 -12.36 13.59
CA ALA A 71 3.42 -11.61 12.57
C ALA A 71 2.93 -11.93 11.15
N LEU A 72 2.58 -13.18 10.84
CA LEU A 72 2.13 -13.54 9.50
C LEU A 72 0.80 -12.85 9.12
N PRO A 73 -0.28 -12.92 9.92
CA PRO A 73 -1.51 -12.19 9.62
C PRO A 73 -1.29 -10.68 9.55
N LEU A 74 -0.46 -10.12 10.44
CA LEU A 74 -0.14 -8.69 10.41
C LEU A 74 0.59 -8.30 9.11
N PHE A 75 1.53 -9.11 8.66
CA PHE A 75 2.25 -8.89 7.41
C PHE A 75 1.31 -8.92 6.19
N PHE A 76 0.44 -9.92 6.09
CA PHE A 76 -0.52 -10.02 4.99
C PHE A 76 -1.54 -8.88 5.01
N THR A 77 -2.08 -8.52 6.18
CA THR A 77 -3.01 -7.38 6.30
C THR A 77 -2.36 -6.06 5.93
N ALA A 78 -1.10 -5.84 6.32
CA ALA A 78 -0.32 -4.67 5.92
C ALA A 78 -0.12 -4.60 4.38
N ILE A 79 0.19 -5.72 3.73
CA ILE A 79 0.31 -5.79 2.26
C ILE A 79 -1.02 -5.43 1.59
N ILE A 80 -2.12 -6.05 2.03
CA ILE A 80 -3.45 -5.81 1.48
C ILE A 80 -3.81 -4.32 1.62
N PHE A 81 -3.58 -3.75 2.80
CA PHE A 81 -3.85 -2.33 3.06
C PHE A 81 -3.01 -1.41 2.17
N CYS A 82 -1.70 -1.70 2.02
CA CYS A 82 -0.80 -0.95 1.14
C CYS A 82 -1.27 -0.98 -0.32
N ILE A 83 -1.72 -2.14 -0.81
CA ILE A 83 -2.26 -2.29 -2.17
C ILE A 83 -3.53 -1.46 -2.34
N ILE A 84 -4.45 -1.50 -1.37
CA ILE A 84 -5.71 -0.72 -1.40
C ILE A 84 -5.40 0.78 -1.45
N LEU A 85 -4.51 1.27 -0.57
CA LEU A 85 -4.09 2.67 -0.56
C LEU A 85 -3.47 3.10 -1.89
N THR A 86 -2.56 2.28 -2.42
CA THR A 86 -1.89 2.59 -3.68
C THR A 86 -2.87 2.59 -4.84
N HIS A 87 -3.90 1.75 -4.81
CA HIS A 87 -4.96 1.74 -5.82
C HIS A 87 -5.75 3.05 -5.85
N LYS A 88 -6.07 3.63 -4.68
CA LYS A 88 -6.79 4.92 -4.56
C LYS A 88 -6.03 6.11 -5.15
N ILE A 89 -4.74 5.95 -5.44
CA ILE A 89 -3.89 6.97 -6.09
C ILE A 89 -3.61 6.56 -7.54
N ALA A 90 -3.20 5.31 -7.79
CA ALA A 90 -2.78 4.85 -9.11
C ALA A 90 -3.89 4.82 -10.15
N GLY A 91 -5.09 4.40 -9.75
CA GLY A 91 -6.26 4.38 -10.62
C GLY A 91 -6.63 5.78 -11.13
N PRO A 92 -6.88 6.76 -10.25
CA PRO A 92 -7.22 8.11 -10.69
C PRO A 92 -6.08 8.81 -11.41
N LEU A 93 -4.82 8.58 -11.02
CA LEU A 93 -3.66 9.18 -11.71
C LEU A 93 -3.60 8.74 -13.16
N HIS A 94 -3.74 7.43 -13.42
CA HIS A 94 -3.74 6.91 -14.79
C HIS A 94 -4.89 7.46 -15.63
N GLN A 95 -6.07 7.67 -15.01
CA GLN A 95 -7.20 8.29 -15.71
C GLN A 95 -6.91 9.74 -16.08
N ILE A 96 -6.27 10.50 -15.18
CA ILE A 96 -5.85 11.88 -15.44
C ILE A 96 -4.83 11.92 -16.57
N GLU A 97 -3.76 11.10 -16.49
CA GLU A 97 -2.71 11.01 -17.52
C GLU A 97 -3.31 10.72 -18.91
N ASN A 98 -4.15 9.68 -19.02
CA ASN A 98 -4.77 9.33 -20.29
C ASN A 98 -5.64 10.46 -20.88
N LYS A 99 -6.33 11.24 -20.03
CA LYS A 99 -7.13 12.39 -20.50
C LYS A 99 -6.23 13.55 -20.96
N LEU A 100 -5.15 13.82 -20.24
CA LEU A 100 -4.18 14.83 -20.64
C LEU A 100 -3.48 14.44 -21.96
N ASP A 101 -3.12 13.18 -22.14
CA ASP A 101 -2.50 12.70 -23.39
C ASP A 101 -3.42 12.89 -24.61
N LYS A 102 -4.73 12.65 -24.44
CA LYS A 102 -5.72 12.91 -25.49
C LYS A 102 -5.84 14.40 -25.81
N LEU A 103 -5.88 15.25 -24.78
CA LEU A 103 -5.86 16.70 -24.95
C LEU A 103 -4.62 17.20 -25.69
N ILE A 104 -3.44 16.66 -25.35
CA ILE A 104 -2.17 17.00 -26.01
C ILE A 104 -2.22 16.63 -27.51
N LYS A 105 -2.94 15.57 -27.86
CA LYS A 105 -3.18 15.17 -29.27
C LYS A 105 -4.24 16.00 -29.98
N GLY A 106 -4.87 16.96 -29.30
CA GLY A 106 -5.96 17.77 -29.84
C GLY A 106 -7.30 17.03 -29.92
N GLU A 107 -7.45 15.89 -29.23
CA GLU A 107 -8.73 15.20 -29.12
C GLU A 107 -9.66 15.95 -28.15
N GLU A 108 -10.95 16.01 -28.46
CA GLU A 108 -11.96 16.45 -27.50
C GLU A 108 -12.07 15.43 -26.36
N VAL A 109 -12.05 15.93 -25.13
CA VAL A 109 -12.26 15.10 -23.94
C VAL A 109 -13.31 15.73 -23.04
N ASP A 110 -14.06 14.88 -22.35
CA ASP A 110 -14.98 15.31 -21.30
C ASP A 110 -14.25 15.65 -19.99
N LEU A 111 -15.01 16.21 -19.03
CA LEU A 111 -14.61 16.41 -17.65
C LEU A 111 -13.97 15.16 -17.02
N ILE A 112 -12.83 15.33 -16.36
CA ILE A 112 -12.16 14.30 -15.55
C ILE A 112 -13.06 13.99 -14.34
N ARG A 113 -13.59 12.76 -14.26
CA ARG A 113 -14.49 12.33 -13.16
C ARG A 113 -13.90 11.12 -12.45
N LEU A 114 -13.41 11.36 -11.24
CA LEU A 114 -12.86 10.32 -10.36
C LEU A 114 -13.93 9.67 -9.49
N ARG A 115 -13.63 8.49 -8.94
CA ARG A 115 -14.58 7.76 -8.09
C ARG A 115 -14.61 8.38 -6.69
N LYS A 116 -15.73 8.24 -5.98
CA LYS A 116 -15.85 8.69 -4.59
C LYS A 116 -14.82 7.95 -3.73
N GLY A 117 -13.97 8.69 -3.02
CA GLY A 117 -12.90 8.15 -2.18
C GLY A 117 -11.54 7.97 -2.86
N ASP A 118 -11.40 8.41 -4.12
CA ASP A 118 -10.10 8.57 -4.78
C ASP A 118 -9.39 9.83 -4.26
N GLU A 119 -8.09 9.72 -3.98
CA GLU A 119 -7.31 10.78 -3.32
C GLU A 119 -7.06 12.00 -4.23
N LEU A 120 -7.12 11.82 -5.55
CA LEU A 120 -6.79 12.88 -6.53
C LEU A 120 -8.00 13.71 -6.99
N THR A 121 -9.13 13.62 -6.27
CA THR A 121 -10.39 14.31 -6.64
C THR A 121 -10.20 15.83 -6.74
N GLU A 122 -9.44 16.45 -5.83
CA GLU A 122 -9.18 17.89 -5.87
C GLU A 122 -8.34 18.30 -7.10
N LEU A 123 -7.35 17.49 -7.46
CA LEU A 123 -6.54 17.70 -8.67
C LEU A 123 -7.40 17.63 -9.93
N ALA A 124 -8.26 16.61 -10.03
CA ALA A 124 -9.20 16.48 -11.15
C ALA A 124 -10.13 17.71 -11.26
N ASN A 125 -10.61 18.25 -10.13
CA ASN A 125 -11.43 19.45 -10.12
C ASN A 125 -10.68 20.70 -10.60
N LYS A 126 -9.41 20.88 -10.17
CA LYS A 126 -8.57 22.00 -10.63
C LYS A 126 -8.27 21.89 -12.13
N LEU A 127 -7.98 20.68 -12.63
CA LEU A 127 -7.78 20.43 -14.06
C LEU A 127 -9.04 20.72 -14.87
N ASN A 128 -10.21 20.26 -14.41
CA ASN A 128 -11.47 20.57 -15.07
C ASN A 128 -11.72 22.08 -15.15
N LYS A 129 -11.44 22.83 -14.08
CA LYS A 129 -11.52 24.30 -14.11
C LYS A 129 -10.55 24.88 -15.15
N LEU A 130 -9.32 24.42 -15.22
CA LEU A 130 -8.35 24.93 -16.20
C LEU A 130 -8.78 24.66 -17.65
N LEU A 131 -9.33 23.48 -17.91
CA LEU A 131 -9.64 22.99 -19.25
C LEU A 131 -10.97 23.54 -19.78
N PHE A 132 -11.99 23.62 -18.94
CA PHE A 132 -13.36 23.96 -19.35
C PHE A 132 -13.84 25.33 -18.86
N ASN A 133 -13.12 26.00 -17.96
CA ASN A 133 -13.49 27.33 -17.48
C ASN A 133 -12.83 28.46 -18.28
N LYS A 134 -12.41 28.20 -19.53
CA LYS A 134 -11.80 29.18 -20.43
C LYS A 134 -12.82 30.00 -21.26
N GLU A 135 -14.13 29.85 -21.03
CA GLU A 135 -15.17 30.61 -21.75
C GLU A 135 -15.57 31.96 -21.11
N SER A 136 -14.70 32.65 -20.36
CA SER A 136 -15.04 33.96 -19.78
C SER A 136 -14.04 35.09 -20.04
N LYS A 137 -13.34 35.09 -21.18
CA LYS A 137 -12.67 36.31 -21.69
C LYS A 137 -12.78 36.42 -23.19
#